data_AF-A0A954UHY8-F1
#
_entry.id   AF-A0A954UHY8-F1
#
_cell.length_a   1.000
_cell.length_b   1.000
_cell.length_c   1.000
_cell.angle_alpha   90.00
_cell.angle_beta   90.00
_cell.angle_gamma   90.00
#
_symmetry.space_group_name_H-M   'P 1'
#
loop_
_entity.id
_entity.type
_entity.pdbx_description
1 polymer ?
#
loop_
_entity_poly.entity_id
_entity_poly.type
_entity_poly.pdbx_seq_one_letter_code
_entity_poly.pdbx_strand_id
1 'polypeptide(L)'
;MSKTDWSWSPLLADLDNDGWKDLLVTNGYKRDMRDNDFMRATKELAQDPTNMTFERVFSLVPANRVRNYLYRNKGDLRFENVSVDWGFKNSVNSNGAAYGDLDGDGDLDLVINNMDVTAEVYENQASDRGLGRSIRVLLEGREGALAYGARVHLTTPDGNTQYQELMPTRGYQSSVEPVLHFGVGEQAGADLRVEWPDGMVSELSGVSSGTVQVDRSTAR
;
A
#
# COMPACT_ATOMS: atom_id res chain seq x y z
N MET A 1 -4.60 16.79 -5.02
CA MET A 1 -3.93 16.08 -3.92
C MET A 1 -3.44 17.04 -2.82
N SER A 2 -4.21 18.05 -2.42
CA SER A 2 -3.84 18.87 -1.25
C SER A 2 -4.92 18.72 -0.18
N LYS A 3 -4.50 18.39 1.06
CA LYS A 3 -5.28 18.12 2.28
C LYS A 3 -5.61 16.64 2.60
N THR A 4 -4.58 15.81 2.80
CA THR A 4 -4.73 14.49 3.43
C THR A 4 -4.53 14.50 4.95
N ASP A 5 -4.23 15.65 5.56
CA ASP A 5 -3.70 15.70 6.94
C ASP A 5 -2.34 14.98 7.04
N TRP A 6 -1.83 14.71 8.24
CA TRP A 6 -0.58 13.98 8.44
C TRP A 6 -0.69 12.54 7.95
N SER A 7 0.15 12.17 6.98
CA SER A 7 0.18 10.85 6.36
C SER A 7 1.33 10.00 6.90
N TRP A 8 1.08 8.70 7.11
CA TRP A 8 2.08 7.77 7.65
C TRP A 8 2.60 6.77 6.62
N SER A 9 1.70 6.18 5.82
CA SER A 9 2.06 5.18 4.81
C SER A 9 1.40 5.50 3.47
N PRO A 10 2.14 6.12 2.53
CA PRO A 10 1.75 6.16 1.13
C PRO A 10 2.17 4.84 0.47
N LEU A 11 1.20 4.00 0.11
CA LEU A 11 1.45 2.73 -0.59
C LEU A 11 0.96 2.82 -2.03
N LEU A 12 1.82 2.38 -2.95
CA LEU A 12 1.49 2.23 -4.37
C LEU A 12 1.32 0.75 -4.68
N ALA A 13 0.10 0.34 -4.99
CA ALA A 13 -0.28 -1.04 -5.30
C ALA A 13 -1.38 -1.02 -6.37
N ASP A 14 -1.39 -2.00 -7.26
CA ASP A 14 -2.45 -2.16 -8.27
C ASP A 14 -3.61 -2.93 -7.63
N LEU A 15 -4.72 -2.25 -7.36
CA LEU A 15 -5.83 -2.78 -6.57
C LEU A 15 -7.05 -3.15 -7.41
N ASP A 16 -7.03 -2.88 -8.71
CA ASP A 16 -8.09 -3.30 -9.64
C ASP A 16 -7.55 -4.11 -10.83
N ASN A 17 -6.29 -4.54 -10.73
CA ASN A 17 -5.58 -5.41 -11.66
C ASN A 17 -5.49 -4.85 -13.09
N ASP A 18 -5.53 -3.52 -13.24
CA ASP A 18 -5.51 -2.86 -14.55
C ASP A 18 -4.10 -2.53 -15.08
N GLY A 19 -3.07 -2.82 -14.29
CA GLY A 19 -1.66 -2.57 -14.58
C GLY A 19 -1.15 -1.22 -14.09
N TRP A 20 -2.01 -0.39 -13.48
CA TRP A 20 -1.65 0.89 -12.91
C TRP A 20 -1.68 0.85 -11.38
N LYS A 21 -0.60 1.32 -10.75
CA LYS A 21 -0.56 1.39 -9.28
C LYS A 21 -1.44 2.53 -8.78
N ASP A 22 -2.40 2.18 -7.93
CA ASP A 22 -3.23 3.04 -7.13
C ASP A 22 -2.50 3.50 -5.86
N LEU A 23 -3.00 4.58 -5.26
CA LEU A 23 -2.37 5.20 -4.09
C LEU A 23 -3.27 5.11 -2.86
N LEU A 24 -2.86 4.30 -1.89
CA LEU A 24 -3.40 4.29 -0.52
C LEU A 24 -2.62 5.28 0.35
N VAL A 25 -3.35 6.09 1.13
CA VAL A 25 -2.79 7.02 2.11
C VAL A 25 -3.45 6.80 3.46
N THR A 26 -2.69 6.26 4.42
CA THR A 26 -3.11 6.24 5.83
C THR A 26 -2.84 7.58 6.50
N ASN A 27 -3.84 8.11 7.23
CA ASN A 27 -3.76 9.44 7.83
C ASN A 27 -4.16 9.46 9.30
N GLY A 28 -3.80 10.59 9.90
CA GLY A 28 -4.29 11.02 11.19
C GLY A 28 -3.19 11.20 12.20
N TYR A 29 -3.49 11.95 13.23
CA TYR A 29 -2.56 12.23 14.30
C TYR A 29 -3.32 12.15 15.61
N LYS A 30 -2.85 11.32 16.54
CA LYS A 30 -3.59 11.00 17.77
C LYS A 30 -3.96 12.25 18.58
N ARG A 31 -3.06 13.22 18.64
CA ARG A 31 -3.17 14.44 19.44
C ARG A 31 -2.36 15.56 18.78
N ASP A 32 -3.02 16.49 18.10
CA ASP A 32 -2.31 17.57 17.41
C ASP A 32 -1.95 18.71 18.37
N MET A 33 -0.74 18.64 18.93
CA MET A 33 -0.19 19.69 19.80
C MET A 33 0.25 20.95 19.04
N ARG A 34 0.24 20.93 17.69
CA ARG A 34 0.57 22.10 16.86
C ARG A 34 -0.66 22.83 16.36
N ASP A 35 -1.85 22.36 16.74
CA ASP A 35 -3.11 22.98 16.37
C ASP A 35 -3.21 24.41 16.95
N ASN A 36 -3.62 25.36 16.13
CA ASN A 36 -3.69 26.78 16.51
C ASN A 36 -4.73 27.04 17.61
N ASP A 37 -5.82 26.27 17.64
CA ASP A 37 -6.84 26.37 18.68
C ASP A 37 -6.33 25.77 19.99
N PHE A 38 -5.57 24.67 19.96
CA PHE A 38 -4.85 24.14 21.12
C PHE A 38 -3.86 25.16 21.69
N MET A 39 -3.04 25.77 20.83
CA MET A 39 -2.03 26.75 21.25
C MET A 39 -2.70 27.99 21.87
N ARG A 40 -3.83 28.45 21.31
CA ARG A 40 -4.62 29.56 21.88
C ARG A 40 -5.19 29.19 23.25
N ALA A 41 -5.88 28.04 23.35
CA ALA A 41 -6.51 27.60 24.58
C ALA A 41 -5.49 27.35 25.70
N THR A 42 -4.32 26.80 25.38
CA THR A 42 -3.24 26.60 26.35
C THR A 42 -2.67 27.94 26.85
N LYS A 43 -2.53 28.94 25.96
CA LYS A 43 -2.08 30.28 26.33
C LYS A 43 -3.09 31.02 27.23
N GLU A 44 -4.38 30.83 27.01
CA GLU A 44 -5.44 31.34 27.89
C GLU A 44 -5.40 30.66 29.26
N LEU A 45 -5.27 29.33 29.30
CA LEU A 45 -5.18 28.58 30.56
C LEU A 45 -3.93 28.96 31.37
N ALA A 46 -2.82 29.27 30.71
CA ALA A 46 -1.58 29.71 31.35
C ALA A 46 -1.71 31.05 32.11
N GLN A 47 -2.79 31.81 31.91
CA GLN A 47 -3.08 33.02 32.68
C GLN A 47 -3.58 32.73 34.10
N ASP A 48 -4.01 31.49 34.37
CA ASP A 48 -4.37 31.00 35.70
C ASP A 48 -3.55 29.73 36.05
N PRO A 49 -2.35 29.90 36.63
CA PRO A 49 -1.45 28.79 36.96
C PRO A 49 -2.05 27.77 37.92
N THR A 50 -3.03 28.17 38.74
CA THR A 50 -3.68 27.26 39.70
C THR A 50 -4.65 26.30 39.03
N ASN A 51 -5.17 26.65 37.84
CA ASN A 51 -6.02 25.79 37.02
C ASN A 51 -5.26 25.04 35.91
N MET A 52 -3.94 25.23 35.79
CA MET A 52 -3.11 24.63 34.75
C MET A 52 -2.58 23.24 35.15
N THR A 53 -3.48 22.25 35.25
CA THR A 53 -3.07 20.85 35.46
C THR A 53 -2.72 20.16 34.15
N PHE A 54 -1.92 19.09 34.22
CA PHE A 54 -1.57 18.28 33.06
C PHE A 54 -2.83 17.70 32.39
N GLU A 55 -3.80 17.21 33.16
CA GLU A 55 -5.05 16.65 32.63
C GLU A 55 -5.84 17.70 31.84
N ARG A 56 -5.87 18.95 32.34
CA ARG A 56 -6.56 20.07 31.69
C ARG A 56 -5.92 20.41 30.35
N VAL A 57 -4.59 20.57 30.33
CA VAL A 57 -3.84 20.85 29.10
C VAL A 57 -4.00 19.69 28.10
N PHE A 58 -3.87 18.44 28.57
CA PHE A 58 -4.02 17.26 27.71
C PHE A 58 -5.44 17.14 27.12
N SER A 59 -6.48 17.52 27.88
CA SER A 59 -7.87 17.51 27.40
C SER A 59 -8.13 18.50 26.27
N LEU A 60 -7.34 19.58 26.17
CA LEU A 60 -7.47 20.59 25.12
C LEU A 60 -6.85 20.15 23.79
N VAL A 61 -5.99 19.13 23.78
CA VAL A 61 -5.33 18.70 22.54
C VAL A 61 -6.35 18.02 21.62
N PRO A 62 -6.63 18.54 20.42
CA PRO A 62 -7.64 17.97 19.53
C PRO A 62 -7.32 16.52 19.19
N ALA A 63 -8.35 15.68 19.29
CA ALA A 63 -8.32 14.29 18.85
C ALA A 63 -9.22 14.16 17.61
N ASN A 64 -8.80 14.80 16.52
CA ASN A 64 -9.53 14.71 15.26
C ASN A 64 -9.24 13.35 14.62
N ARG A 65 -10.31 12.58 14.41
CA ARG A 65 -10.21 11.37 13.59
C ARG A 65 -10.40 11.77 12.13
N VAL A 66 -9.43 11.44 11.30
CA VAL A 66 -9.51 11.66 9.86
C VAL A 66 -9.69 10.34 9.15
N ARG A 67 -10.03 10.40 7.87
CA ARG A 67 -10.22 9.23 7.03
C ARG A 67 -8.94 8.91 6.28
N ASN A 68 -8.72 7.63 6.00
CA ASN A 68 -7.74 7.21 5.02
C ASN A 68 -8.24 7.55 3.61
N TYR A 69 -7.32 7.74 2.66
CA TYR A 69 -7.68 8.02 1.27
C TYR A 69 -7.17 6.94 0.35
N LEU A 70 -7.98 6.64 -0.66
CA LEU A 70 -7.61 5.77 -1.76
C LEU A 70 -7.84 6.49 -3.07
N TYR A 71 -6.84 6.44 -3.93
CA TYR A 71 -6.85 7.10 -5.22
C TYR A 71 -6.58 6.11 -6.33
N ARG A 72 -7.54 5.93 -7.23
CA ARG A 72 -7.39 5.11 -8.42
C ARG A 72 -6.55 5.84 -9.46
N ASN A 73 -5.55 5.18 -10.01
CA ASN A 73 -4.74 5.72 -11.10
C ASN A 73 -5.51 5.64 -12.43
N LYS A 74 -5.57 6.74 -13.17
CA LYS A 74 -6.30 6.84 -14.45
C LYS A 74 -5.35 6.98 -15.64
N GLY A 75 -4.05 6.77 -15.42
CA GLY A 75 -3.00 7.10 -16.38
C GLY A 75 -2.75 8.60 -16.48
N ASP A 76 -1.75 8.99 -17.26
CA ASP A 76 -1.37 10.40 -17.51
C ASP A 76 -1.16 11.24 -16.24
N LEU A 77 -0.66 10.61 -15.17
CA LEU A 77 -0.46 11.23 -13.85
C LEU A 77 -1.77 11.74 -13.21
N ARG A 78 -2.93 11.23 -13.63
CA ARG A 78 -4.23 11.56 -13.07
C ARG A 78 -4.68 10.49 -12.08
N PHE A 79 -5.23 10.96 -10.97
CA PHE A 79 -5.71 10.13 -9.88
C PHE A 79 -7.13 10.55 -9.48
N GLU A 80 -8.01 9.57 -9.33
CA GLU A 80 -9.40 9.73 -8.95
C GLU A 80 -9.59 9.30 -7.50
N ASN A 81 -10.26 10.12 -6.68
CA ASN A 81 -10.53 9.74 -5.29
C ASN A 81 -11.68 8.73 -5.24
N VAL A 82 -11.36 7.48 -4.93
CA VAL A 82 -12.31 6.35 -4.85
C VAL A 82 -12.56 5.89 -3.42
N SER A 83 -12.04 6.62 -2.42
CA SER A 83 -12.06 6.21 -1.00
C SER A 83 -13.43 5.70 -0.55
N VAL A 84 -14.49 6.47 -0.78
CA VAL A 84 -15.85 6.12 -0.32
C VAL A 84 -16.41 4.92 -1.09
N ASP A 85 -16.15 4.87 -2.39
CA ASP A 85 -16.68 3.84 -3.29
C ASP A 85 -16.01 2.48 -3.01
N TRP A 86 -14.75 2.50 -2.58
CA TRP A 86 -13.98 1.31 -2.20
C TRP A 86 -14.00 1.03 -0.69
N GLY A 87 -14.98 1.60 0.03
CA GLY A 87 -15.28 1.19 1.41
C GLY A 87 -14.58 1.99 2.52
N PHE A 88 -13.69 2.92 2.20
CA PHE A 88 -13.01 3.80 3.17
C PHE A 88 -13.94 4.94 3.60
N LYS A 89 -14.93 4.63 4.42
CA LYS A 89 -15.93 5.60 4.94
C LYS A 89 -15.64 6.04 6.39
N ASN A 90 -14.94 5.21 7.15
CA ASN A 90 -14.70 5.43 8.58
C ASN A 90 -13.60 6.47 8.83
N SER A 91 -13.86 7.41 9.71
CA SER A 91 -12.83 8.30 10.24
C SER A 91 -12.11 7.61 11.40
N VAL A 92 -10.90 7.13 11.14
CA VAL A 92 -10.01 6.48 12.10
C VAL A 92 -8.57 6.90 11.80
N ASN A 93 -7.83 7.24 12.85
CA ASN A 93 -6.43 7.58 12.69
C ASN A 93 -5.63 6.29 12.54
N SER A 94 -4.86 6.19 11.46
CA SER A 94 -4.06 5.00 11.12
C SER A 94 -2.60 5.39 10.94
N ASN A 95 -1.69 4.50 11.33
CA ASN A 95 -0.23 4.76 11.28
C ASN A 95 0.54 3.74 10.44
N GLY A 96 -0.06 2.63 10.04
CA GLY A 96 0.59 1.59 9.25
C GLY A 96 -0.39 0.96 8.28
N ALA A 97 0.14 0.46 7.17
CA ALA A 97 -0.62 -0.33 6.22
C ALA A 97 0.29 -1.35 5.53
N ALA A 98 -0.27 -2.49 5.19
CA ALA A 98 0.34 -3.51 4.37
C ALA A 98 -0.67 -4.01 3.34
N TYR A 99 -0.18 -4.64 2.28
CA TYR A 99 -1.01 -5.30 1.29
C TYR A 99 -0.42 -6.66 0.95
N GLY A 100 -1.27 -7.54 0.43
CA GLY A 100 -0.95 -8.90 0.00
C GLY A 100 -2.24 -9.60 -0.42
N ASP A 101 -2.12 -10.69 -1.16
CA ASP A 101 -3.25 -11.52 -1.57
C ASP A 101 -3.48 -12.57 -0.45
N LEU A 102 -4.39 -12.28 0.48
CA LEU A 102 -4.53 -13.02 1.73
C LEU A 102 -5.36 -14.30 1.57
N ASP A 103 -6.28 -14.32 0.61
CA ASP A 103 -7.14 -15.46 0.32
C ASP A 103 -6.67 -16.29 -0.90
N GLY A 104 -5.73 -15.75 -1.68
CA GLY A 104 -5.10 -16.44 -2.80
C GLY A 104 -5.89 -16.34 -4.11
N ASP A 105 -6.77 -15.35 -4.24
CA ASP A 105 -7.64 -15.17 -5.42
C ASP A 105 -6.97 -14.38 -6.56
N GLY A 106 -5.84 -13.72 -6.26
CA GLY A 106 -5.07 -12.95 -7.22
C GLY A 106 -5.39 -11.46 -7.26
N ASP A 107 -6.15 -10.90 -6.33
CA ASP A 107 -6.15 -9.46 -6.06
C ASP A 107 -5.48 -9.12 -4.72
N LEU A 108 -5.18 -7.83 -4.51
CA LEU A 108 -4.47 -7.39 -3.32
C LEU A 108 -5.45 -6.90 -2.27
N ASP A 109 -5.41 -7.54 -1.10
CA ASP A 109 -6.06 -7.10 0.12
C ASP A 109 -5.24 -6.05 0.86
N LEU A 110 -5.89 -5.36 1.79
CA LEU A 110 -5.26 -4.34 2.63
C LEU A 110 -5.41 -4.67 4.11
N VAL A 111 -4.32 -4.52 4.86
CA VAL A 111 -4.32 -4.55 6.32
C VAL A 111 -3.90 -3.17 6.83
N ILE A 112 -4.73 -2.54 7.65
CA ILE A 112 -4.50 -1.17 8.15
C ILE A 112 -4.42 -1.18 9.67
N ASN A 113 -3.29 -0.70 10.19
CA ASN A 113 -3.10 -0.55 11.62
C ASN A 113 -3.66 0.79 12.10
N ASN A 114 -4.64 0.70 12.98
CA ASN A 114 -5.35 1.84 13.56
C ASN A 114 -4.80 2.19 14.94
N MET A 115 -4.78 3.48 15.27
CA MET A 115 -4.28 3.95 16.56
C MET A 115 -5.29 3.71 17.68
N ASP A 116 -4.86 2.97 18.72
CA ASP A 116 -5.62 2.66 19.94
C ASP A 116 -6.97 1.94 19.73
N VAL A 117 -7.21 1.39 18.54
CA VAL A 117 -8.38 0.61 18.21
C VAL A 117 -7.97 -0.58 17.34
N THR A 118 -8.89 -1.51 17.11
CA THR A 118 -8.64 -2.71 16.30
C THR A 118 -8.19 -2.35 14.88
N ALA A 119 -7.23 -3.11 14.37
CA ALA A 119 -6.82 -3.04 12.97
C ALA A 119 -7.98 -3.44 12.04
N GLU A 120 -7.98 -2.89 10.84
CA GLU A 120 -8.95 -3.23 9.80
C GLU A 120 -8.29 -4.10 8.73
N VAL A 121 -9.02 -5.09 8.23
CA VAL A 121 -8.65 -5.89 7.05
C VAL A 121 -9.73 -5.64 6.00
N TYR A 122 -9.30 -5.27 4.79
CA TYR A 122 -10.16 -5.05 3.65
C TYR A 122 -9.88 -6.17 2.66
N GLU A 123 -10.88 -7.03 2.48
CA GLU A 123 -10.93 -8.00 1.38
C GLU A 123 -11.21 -7.23 0.09
N ASN A 124 -10.33 -7.40 -0.90
CA ASN A 124 -10.58 -6.92 -2.24
C ASN A 124 -11.39 -7.98 -3.01
N GLN A 125 -12.19 -7.53 -3.97
CA GLN A 125 -13.13 -8.38 -4.71
C GLN A 125 -13.04 -8.10 -6.21
N ALA A 126 -11.89 -7.63 -6.66
CA ALA A 126 -11.64 -7.34 -8.07
C ALA A 126 -11.69 -8.63 -8.88
N SER A 127 -10.98 -9.68 -8.43
CA SER A 127 -10.93 -10.99 -9.09
C SER A 127 -12.32 -11.63 -9.17
N ASP A 128 -13.05 -11.66 -8.04
CA ASP A 128 -14.42 -12.16 -7.95
C ASP A 128 -15.41 -11.45 -8.89
N ARG A 129 -15.17 -10.16 -9.16
CA ARG A 129 -15.99 -9.35 -10.07
C ARG A 129 -15.50 -9.42 -11.52
N GLY A 130 -14.47 -10.20 -11.80
CA GLY A 130 -13.83 -10.30 -13.12
C GLY A 130 -13.17 -8.99 -13.56
N LEU A 131 -12.67 -8.20 -12.62
CA LEU A 131 -11.94 -6.97 -12.89
C LEU A 131 -10.45 -7.28 -13.06
N GLY A 132 -10.03 -7.39 -14.31
CA GLY A 132 -8.63 -7.65 -14.65
C GLY A 132 -8.15 -9.03 -14.21
N ARG A 133 -6.86 -9.26 -14.45
CA ARG A 133 -6.12 -10.46 -14.04
C ARG A 133 -4.79 -10.03 -13.48
N SER A 134 -4.17 -10.87 -12.67
CA SER A 134 -2.83 -10.61 -12.17
C SER A 134 -1.85 -11.73 -12.50
N ILE A 135 -0.57 -11.39 -12.52
CA ILE A 135 0.54 -12.33 -12.45
C ILE A 135 1.29 -12.02 -11.17
N ARG A 136 1.31 -13.00 -10.26
CA ARG A 136 2.02 -12.93 -8.98
C ARG A 136 3.34 -13.68 -9.12
N VAL A 137 4.45 -13.00 -8.84
CA VAL A 137 5.80 -13.55 -9.01
C VAL A 137 6.43 -13.80 -7.65
N LEU A 138 6.51 -15.08 -7.28
CA LEU A 138 7.21 -15.56 -6.09
C LEU A 138 8.66 -15.86 -6.46
N LEU A 139 9.60 -15.11 -5.88
CA LEU A 139 11.03 -15.28 -6.15
C LEU A 139 11.71 -16.05 -5.03
N GLU A 140 12.39 -17.14 -5.39
CA GLU A 140 13.22 -17.91 -4.48
C GLU A 140 14.69 -17.64 -4.76
N GLY A 141 15.41 -17.13 -3.75
CA GLY A 141 16.85 -16.91 -3.80
C GLY A 141 17.63 -18.23 -3.70
N ARG A 142 18.97 -18.14 -3.65
CA ARG A 142 19.79 -19.35 -3.47
C ARG A 142 19.45 -20.02 -2.14
N GLU A 143 19.36 -21.34 -2.16
CA GLU A 143 19.15 -22.16 -0.96
C GLU A 143 17.88 -21.76 -0.16
N GLY A 144 16.83 -21.32 -0.86
CA GLY A 144 15.56 -20.92 -0.24
C GLY A 144 15.59 -19.55 0.44
N ALA A 145 16.64 -18.76 0.24
CA ALA A 145 16.72 -17.40 0.77
C ALA A 145 15.70 -16.47 0.10
N LEU A 146 15.35 -15.39 0.79
CA LEU A 146 14.52 -14.33 0.21
C LEU A 146 15.30 -13.57 -0.86
N ALA A 147 14.70 -13.37 -2.02
CA ALA A 147 15.33 -12.75 -3.19
C ALA A 147 15.28 -11.21 -3.16
N TYR A 148 15.51 -10.59 -2.00
CA TYR A 148 15.43 -9.13 -1.88
C TYR A 148 16.41 -8.41 -2.80
N GLY A 149 15.93 -7.34 -3.44
CA GLY A 149 16.67 -6.61 -4.48
C GLY A 149 16.62 -7.24 -5.87
N ALA A 150 15.98 -8.41 -6.04
CA ALA A 150 15.67 -8.91 -7.37
C ALA A 150 14.66 -7.98 -8.07
N ARG A 151 14.86 -7.75 -9.35
CA ARG A 151 14.07 -6.83 -10.18
C ARG A 151 13.36 -7.62 -11.25
N VAL A 152 12.07 -7.37 -11.43
CA VAL A 152 11.25 -8.06 -12.42
C VAL A 152 10.68 -7.05 -13.39
N HIS A 153 10.95 -7.30 -14.66
CA HIS A 153 10.28 -6.67 -15.78
C HIS A 153 9.21 -7.62 -16.31
N LEU A 154 8.00 -7.12 -16.49
CA LEU A 154 6.89 -7.86 -17.08
C LEU A 154 6.44 -7.14 -18.34
N THR A 155 6.33 -7.85 -19.46
CA THR A 155 5.89 -7.30 -20.74
C THR A 155 4.67 -8.07 -21.26
N THR A 156 3.55 -7.39 -21.42
CA THR A 156 2.31 -7.98 -21.95
C THR A 156 2.29 -7.97 -23.49
N PRO A 157 1.43 -8.79 -24.14
CA PRO A 157 1.34 -8.88 -25.60
C PRO A 157 1.00 -7.57 -26.33
N ASP A 158 0.33 -6.64 -25.65
CA ASP A 158 0.04 -5.30 -26.15
C ASP A 158 1.24 -4.34 -26.08
N GLY A 159 2.39 -4.80 -25.57
CA GLY A 159 3.63 -4.05 -25.45
C GLY A 159 3.77 -3.24 -24.17
N ASN A 160 2.78 -3.26 -23.27
CA ASN A 160 2.90 -2.59 -21.98
C ASN A 160 3.98 -3.28 -21.12
N THR A 161 4.85 -2.48 -20.52
CA THR A 161 5.94 -2.98 -19.68
C THR A 161 5.80 -2.44 -18.27
N GLN A 162 5.88 -3.32 -17.29
CA GLN A 162 5.88 -3.00 -15.87
C GLN A 162 7.22 -3.39 -15.24
N TYR A 163 7.59 -2.68 -14.17
CA TYR A 163 8.83 -2.89 -13.44
C TYR A 163 8.57 -2.89 -11.94
N GLN A 164 9.11 -3.88 -11.24
CA GLN A 164 9.11 -3.93 -9.78
C GLN A 164 10.39 -4.52 -9.22
N GLU A 165 10.78 -4.05 -8.04
CA GLU A 165 11.87 -4.61 -7.26
C GLU A 165 11.30 -5.24 -5.99
N LEU A 166 11.75 -6.46 -5.67
CA LEU A 166 11.34 -7.18 -4.47
C LEU A 166 11.98 -6.54 -3.24
N MET A 167 11.26 -5.59 -2.67
CA MET A 167 11.55 -4.92 -1.41
C MET A 167 10.24 -4.78 -0.62
N PRO A 168 10.08 -5.55 0.48
CA PRO A 168 8.82 -5.60 1.22
C PRO A 168 8.66 -4.43 2.20
N THR A 169 9.74 -3.73 2.55
CA THR A 169 9.70 -2.61 3.50
C THR A 169 9.06 -1.38 2.85
N ARG A 170 7.80 -1.11 3.17
CA ARG A 170 7.03 0.03 2.67
C ARG A 170 6.08 0.53 3.75
N GLY A 171 5.91 1.85 3.84
CA GLY A 171 5.09 2.48 4.87
C GLY A 171 5.78 2.58 6.23
N TYR A 172 5.16 3.32 7.15
CA TYR A 172 5.67 3.50 8.51
C TYR A 172 5.50 2.21 9.32
N GLN A 173 6.62 1.68 9.83
CA GLN A 173 6.67 0.44 10.64
C GLN A 173 5.89 -0.74 10.03
N SER A 174 5.88 -0.83 8.70
CA SER A 174 5.08 -1.79 7.96
C SER A 174 5.94 -2.56 6.95
N SER A 175 5.48 -3.75 6.57
CA SER A 175 6.08 -4.60 5.55
C SER A 175 4.95 -5.27 4.76
N VAL A 176 5.13 -5.40 3.46
CA VAL A 176 4.17 -6.08 2.57
C VAL A 176 4.61 -7.52 2.30
N GLU A 177 3.72 -8.30 1.70
CA GLU A 177 4.03 -9.66 1.26
C GLU A 177 5.27 -9.67 0.33
N PRO A 178 6.20 -10.64 0.47
CA PRO A 178 7.38 -10.77 -0.39
C PRO A 178 7.05 -11.43 -1.74
N VAL A 179 5.95 -11.03 -2.37
CA VAL A 179 5.49 -11.46 -3.69
C VAL A 179 5.25 -10.23 -4.54
N LEU A 180 5.75 -10.24 -5.78
CA LEU A 180 5.51 -9.13 -6.70
C LEU A 180 4.19 -9.34 -7.42
N HIS A 181 3.32 -8.34 -7.36
CA HIS A 181 1.98 -8.39 -7.96
C HIS A 181 1.90 -7.48 -9.18
N PHE A 182 1.55 -8.04 -10.34
CA PHE A 182 1.37 -7.28 -11.57
C PHE A 182 -0.06 -7.48 -12.08
N GLY A 183 -0.90 -6.45 -12.06
CA GLY A 183 -2.15 -6.48 -12.83
C GLY A 183 -1.82 -6.44 -14.31
N VAL A 184 -2.52 -7.25 -15.10
CA VAL A 184 -2.33 -7.36 -16.55
C VAL A 184 -3.63 -7.11 -17.31
N GLY A 185 -4.66 -6.59 -16.63
CA GLY A 185 -5.97 -6.35 -17.21
C GLY A 185 -6.54 -7.62 -17.85
N GLU A 186 -6.96 -7.50 -19.11
CA GLU A 186 -7.52 -8.62 -19.87
C GLU A 186 -6.47 -9.47 -20.63
N GLN A 187 -5.18 -9.25 -20.38
CA GLN A 187 -4.14 -10.02 -21.06
C GLN A 187 -4.12 -11.47 -20.54
N ALA A 188 -3.91 -12.44 -21.44
CA ALA A 188 -3.92 -13.86 -21.11
C ALA A 188 -2.58 -14.36 -20.53
N GLY A 189 -1.52 -13.57 -20.69
CA GLY A 189 -0.20 -13.86 -20.15
C GLY A 189 0.79 -12.74 -20.45
N ALA A 190 2.02 -12.90 -20.01
CA ALA A 190 3.10 -11.94 -20.20
C ALA A 190 4.48 -12.63 -20.22
N ASP A 191 5.46 -11.94 -20.76
CA ASP A 191 6.87 -12.34 -20.65
C ASP A 191 7.48 -11.72 -19.40
N LEU A 192 8.29 -12.49 -18.67
CA LEU A 192 8.99 -12.07 -17.46
C LEU A 192 10.49 -12.10 -17.67
N ARG A 193 11.17 -11.05 -17.20
CA ARG A 193 12.62 -11.01 -17.05
C ARG A 193 12.97 -10.62 -15.63
N VAL A 194 13.59 -11.55 -14.91
CA VAL A 194 14.06 -11.40 -13.54
C VAL A 194 15.56 -11.11 -13.55
N GLU A 195 15.97 -9.95 -13.07
CA GLU A 195 17.35 -9.63 -12.78
C GLU A 195 17.65 -9.87 -11.30
N TRP A 196 18.60 -10.75 -11.02
CA TRP A 196 18.97 -11.12 -9.67
C TRP A 196 20.03 -10.15 -9.09
N PRO A 197 20.13 -10.02 -7.75
CA PRO A 197 21.10 -9.13 -7.12
C PRO A 197 22.57 -9.41 -7.48
N ASP A 198 22.88 -10.64 -7.87
CA ASP A 198 24.22 -11.06 -8.29
C ASP A 198 24.46 -10.91 -9.81
N GLY A 199 23.54 -10.26 -10.52
CA GLY A 199 23.66 -9.89 -11.94
C GLY A 199 23.21 -10.95 -12.94
N MET A 200 22.83 -12.16 -12.49
CA MET A 200 22.27 -13.17 -13.39
C MET A 200 20.83 -12.83 -13.78
N VAL A 201 20.33 -13.49 -14.83
CA VAL A 201 19.00 -13.24 -15.39
C VAL A 201 18.21 -14.53 -15.59
N SER A 202 16.94 -14.53 -15.19
CA SER A 202 15.97 -15.56 -15.59
C SER A 202 14.93 -14.94 -16.54
N GLU A 203 14.60 -15.64 -17.62
CA GLU A 203 13.60 -15.22 -18.59
C GLU A 203 12.54 -16.31 -18.75
N LEU A 204 11.27 -15.92 -18.73
CA LEU A 204 10.13 -16.79 -18.94
C LEU A 204 9.21 -16.13 -19.97
N SER A 205 8.69 -16.90 -20.92
CA SER A 205 7.77 -16.40 -21.95
C SER A 205 6.37 -16.97 -21.78
N GLY A 206 5.35 -16.16 -22.07
CA GLY A 206 3.96 -16.59 -22.08
C GLY A 206 3.44 -17.07 -20.72
N VAL A 207 3.90 -16.46 -19.62
CA VAL A 207 3.44 -16.77 -18.26
C VAL A 207 1.98 -16.36 -18.13
N SER A 208 1.10 -17.31 -17.83
CA SER A 208 -0.33 -17.05 -17.63
C SER A 208 -0.62 -16.32 -16.32
N SER A 209 -1.81 -15.74 -16.20
CA SER A 209 -2.32 -15.21 -14.92
C SER A 209 -2.27 -16.23 -13.79
N GLY A 210 -2.09 -15.76 -12.57
CA GLY A 210 -1.90 -16.56 -11.35
C GLY A 210 -0.49 -16.44 -10.79
N THR A 211 -0.12 -17.37 -9.92
CA THR A 211 1.18 -17.36 -9.23
C THR A 211 2.22 -18.18 -9.98
N VAL A 212 3.35 -17.55 -10.28
CA VAL A 212 4.55 -18.20 -10.84
C VAL A 212 5.69 -18.13 -9.83
N GLN A 213 6.34 -19.26 -9.61
CA GLN A 213 7.56 -19.34 -8.81
C GLN A 213 8.78 -19.31 -9.75
N VAL A 214 9.73 -18.42 -9.47
CA VAL A 214 10.99 -18.34 -10.20
C VAL A 214 12.14 -18.54 -9.21
N ASP A 215 12.91 -19.60 -9.43
CA ASP A 215 14.05 -19.96 -8.59
C ASP A 215 15.35 -19.40 -9.18
N ARG A 216 16.18 -18.78 -8.34
CA ARG A 216 17.49 -18.25 -8.71
C ARG A 216 18.37 -19.27 -9.43
N SER A 217 18.33 -20.54 -9.07
CA SER A 217 19.12 -21.62 -9.68
C SER A 217 18.86 -21.81 -11.19
N THR A 218 17.73 -21.30 -11.70
CA THR A 218 17.37 -21.35 -13.13
C THR A 218 18.03 -20.24 -13.96
N ALA A 219 18.60 -19.22 -13.31
CA ALA A 219 19.15 -18.05 -13.99
C ALA A 219 20.46 -18.35 -14.72
N ARG A 220 20.69 -17.63 -15.83
CA ARG A 220 21.88 -17.72 -16.66
C ARG A 220 22.72 -16.46 -16.60
#